data_AF-A8LJB0-F1
#
_entry.id   AF-A8LJB0-F1
#
_cell.length_a   1.000
_cell.length_b   1.000
_cell.length_c   1.000
_cell.angle_alpha   90.00
_cell.angle_beta   90.00
_cell.angle_gamma   90.00
#
_symmetry.space_group_name_H-M   'P 1'
#
loop_
_entity.id
_entity.type
_entity.pdbx_description
1 polymer ?
#
loop_
_entity_poly.entity_id
_entity_poly.type
_entity_poly.pdbx_seq_one_letter_code
_entity_poly.pdbx_strand_id
1 'polypeptide(L)'
;MSLDARPAIVHIWANPTGGIMKFLLQLITWWNAETLGMRLWSKRNGEKVGEDEAGNSFFQTKDGKRRWVIYNGEVEASRVSPDWHGWLHFTWKEPPTAKPLARKSWEKPHEENLTGTPLAYAPAGSLRRPKPVERADYEAWQPE
;
A
#
# COMPACT_ATOMS: atom_id res chain seq x y z
N MET A 1 20.01 58.54 -3.64
CA MET A 1 21.01 58.31 -4.70
C MET A 1 21.42 56.84 -4.63
N SER A 2 21.04 56.04 -5.63
CA SER A 2 21.64 54.75 -6.04
C SER A 2 21.86 53.64 -4.98
N LEU A 3 21.48 52.38 -5.15
CA LEU A 3 21.14 51.55 -6.32
C LEU A 3 20.42 50.27 -5.84
N ASP A 4 19.58 49.76 -6.75
CA ASP A 4 19.20 48.36 -6.96
C ASP A 4 20.17 47.27 -6.46
N ALA A 5 19.61 46.17 -5.94
CA ALA A 5 19.92 44.80 -6.37
C ALA A 5 19.04 43.77 -5.63
N ARG A 6 17.95 43.33 -6.27
CA ARG A 6 17.36 42.01 -6.01
C ARG A 6 18.17 40.95 -6.77
N PRO A 7 18.40 39.77 -6.18
CA PRO A 7 18.17 38.53 -6.94
C PRO A 7 17.38 37.53 -6.07
N ALA A 8 16.19 37.11 -6.49
CA ALA A 8 15.93 36.09 -7.51
C ALA A 8 16.12 34.65 -6.99
N ILE A 9 14.99 33.92 -6.97
CA ILE A 9 14.88 32.48 -7.27
C ILE A 9 15.30 31.54 -6.13
N VAL A 10 14.34 31.27 -5.23
CA VAL A 10 14.29 29.99 -4.53
C VAL A 10 13.79 28.96 -5.54
N HIS A 11 14.70 28.15 -6.06
CA HIS A 11 14.39 27.04 -6.96
C HIS A 11 13.35 26.13 -6.29
N ILE A 12 12.16 26.10 -6.88
CA ILE A 12 11.17 25.04 -6.72
C ILE A 12 11.85 23.76 -7.19
N TRP A 13 12.25 22.90 -6.24
CA TRP A 13 12.57 21.51 -6.54
C TRP A 13 11.28 20.78 -6.87
N ALA A 14 10.73 21.04 -8.05
CA ALA A 14 9.81 20.11 -8.68
C ALA A 14 10.64 18.85 -8.93
N ASN A 15 10.32 17.75 -8.25
CA ASN A 15 10.90 16.46 -8.55
C ASN A 15 10.15 15.91 -9.77
N PRO A 16 10.62 16.13 -11.02
CA PRO A 16 9.86 15.74 -12.18
C PRO A 16 10.40 14.37 -12.53
N THR A 17 9.90 13.33 -11.85
CA THR A 17 9.93 12.01 -12.47
C THR A 17 9.00 12.10 -13.69
N GLY A 18 9.50 12.67 -14.78
CA GLY A 18 8.75 12.96 -15.98
C GLY A 18 8.14 11.68 -16.51
N GLY A 19 6.92 11.77 -17.04
CA GLY A 19 6.16 10.60 -17.53
C GLY A 19 6.96 9.72 -18.49
N ILE A 20 7.91 10.29 -19.24
CA ILE A 20 8.83 9.58 -20.14
C ILE A 20 9.78 8.65 -19.36
N MET A 21 10.36 9.10 -18.25
CA MET A 21 11.26 8.27 -17.44
C MET A 21 10.51 7.13 -16.76
N LYS A 22 9.28 7.40 -16.26
CA LYS A 22 8.41 6.34 -15.73
C LYS A 22 8.01 5.33 -16.81
N PHE A 23 7.72 5.79 -18.01
CA PHE A 23 7.38 4.93 -19.16
C PHE A 23 8.56 4.03 -19.56
N LEU A 24 9.78 4.55 -19.64
CA LEU A 24 10.97 3.77 -19.95
C LEU A 24 11.29 2.74 -18.86
N LEU A 25 11.16 3.13 -17.58
CA LEU A 25 11.33 2.20 -16.46
C LEU A 25 10.30 1.07 -16.52
N GLN A 26 9.03 1.36 -16.83
CA GLN A 26 7.99 0.34 -17.00
C GLN A 26 8.27 -0.69 -18.11
N LEU A 27 9.06 -0.33 -19.13
CA LEU A 27 9.47 -1.27 -20.18
C LEU A 27 10.59 -2.22 -19.72
N ILE A 28 11.45 -1.78 -18.81
CA ILE A 28 12.63 -2.54 -18.36
C ILE A 28 12.33 -3.31 -17.08
N THR A 29 11.55 -2.75 -16.16
CA THR A 29 11.15 -3.37 -14.89
C THR A 29 9.72 -3.89 -14.95
N TRP A 30 9.46 -4.82 -15.87
CA TRP A 30 8.13 -5.41 -16.09
C TRP A 30 7.59 -6.20 -14.88
N TRP A 31 8.45 -6.50 -13.90
CA TRP A 31 8.09 -7.21 -12.66
C TRP A 31 7.67 -6.29 -11.50
N ASN A 32 7.97 -4.98 -11.56
CA ASN A 32 7.86 -4.10 -10.38
C ASN A 32 6.51 -3.36 -10.27
N ALA A 33 5.69 -3.34 -11.32
CA ALA A 33 4.47 -2.55 -11.34
C ALA A 33 3.43 -3.11 -12.33
N GLU A 34 2.27 -2.46 -12.39
CA GLU A 34 1.35 -2.55 -13.53
C GLU A 34 2.12 -2.49 -14.85
N THR A 35 2.03 -3.56 -15.64
CA THR A 35 2.58 -3.54 -17.00
C THR A 35 1.72 -2.63 -17.89
N LEU A 36 2.35 -1.96 -18.85
CA LEU A 36 1.64 -1.13 -19.85
C LEU A 36 0.53 -1.90 -20.57
N GLY A 37 0.74 -3.21 -20.80
CA GLY A 37 -0.26 -4.10 -21.37
C GLY A 37 -1.50 -4.23 -20.48
N MET A 38 -1.31 -4.40 -19.16
CA MET A 38 -2.40 -4.44 -18.19
C MET A 38 -3.18 -3.13 -18.16
N ARG A 39 -2.49 -1.99 -18.23
CA ARG A 39 -3.12 -0.67 -18.29
C ARG A 39 -4.00 -0.48 -19.52
N LEU A 40 -3.47 -0.86 -20.69
CA LEU A 40 -4.20 -0.76 -21.96
C LEU A 40 -5.41 -1.70 -21.97
N TRP A 41 -5.23 -2.94 -21.50
CA TRP A 41 -6.31 -3.91 -21.39
C TRP A 41 -7.39 -3.44 -20.42
N SER A 42 -7.00 -2.94 -19.25
CA SER A 42 -7.94 -2.40 -18.26
C SER A 42 -8.69 -1.18 -18.79
N LYS A 43 -8.04 -0.28 -19.53
CA LYS A 43 -8.71 0.87 -20.16
C LYS A 43 -9.76 0.46 -21.19
N ARG A 44 -9.55 -0.65 -21.90
CA ARG A 44 -10.46 -1.13 -22.94
C ARG A 44 -11.60 -2.00 -22.39
N ASN A 45 -11.30 -2.84 -21.40
CA ASN A 45 -12.17 -3.95 -20.97
C ASN A 45 -12.65 -3.83 -19.52
N GLY A 46 -12.06 -2.92 -18.73
CA GLY A 46 -12.36 -2.72 -17.32
C GLY A 46 -13.24 -1.50 -17.07
N GLU A 47 -14.18 -1.66 -16.15
CA GLU A 47 -14.94 -0.59 -15.52
C GLU A 47 -14.36 -0.33 -14.14
N LYS A 48 -13.98 0.92 -13.87
CA LYS A 48 -13.46 1.32 -12.56
C LYS A 48 -14.61 1.37 -11.56
N VAL A 49 -14.48 0.60 -10.47
CA VAL A 49 -15.52 0.44 -9.45
C VAL A 49 -15.30 1.38 -8.26
N GLY A 50 -14.04 1.63 -7.90
CA GLY A 50 -13.69 2.53 -6.80
C GLY A 50 -12.21 2.47 -6.44
N GLU A 51 -11.87 3.12 -5.34
CA GLU A 51 -10.54 3.15 -4.74
C GLU A 51 -10.63 2.84 -3.24
N ASP A 52 -9.57 2.28 -2.66
CA ASP A 52 -9.44 2.14 -1.21
C ASP A 52 -8.65 3.31 -0.59
N GLU A 53 -8.54 3.31 0.74
CA GLU A 53 -7.83 4.33 1.51
C GLU A 53 -6.31 4.35 1.21
N ALA A 54 -5.74 3.24 0.73
CA ALA A 54 -4.35 3.15 0.29
C ALA A 54 -4.15 3.66 -1.16
N GLY A 55 -5.22 4.03 -1.85
CA GLY A 55 -5.22 4.52 -3.24
C GLY A 55 -5.16 3.41 -4.28
N ASN A 56 -5.36 2.14 -3.92
CA ASN A 56 -5.48 1.05 -4.88
C ASN A 56 -6.79 1.20 -5.66
N SER A 57 -6.72 1.06 -6.98
CA SER A 57 -7.90 1.17 -7.85
C SER A 57 -8.46 -0.21 -8.20
N PHE A 58 -9.77 -0.37 -8.07
CA PHE A 58 -10.47 -1.63 -8.30
C PHE A 58 -11.30 -1.59 -9.58
N PHE A 59 -11.26 -2.68 -10.33
CA PHE A 59 -11.88 -2.81 -11.64
C PHE A 59 -12.65 -4.12 -11.78
N GLN A 60 -13.65 -4.12 -12.64
CA GLN A 60 -14.36 -5.33 -13.06
C GLN A 60 -14.62 -5.34 -14.57
N THR A 61 -14.85 -6.51 -15.15
CA THR A 61 -15.43 -6.59 -16.50
C THR A 61 -16.90 -6.21 -16.48
N LYS A 62 -17.45 -5.78 -17.64
CA LYS A 62 -18.88 -5.45 -17.79
C LYS A 62 -19.83 -6.58 -17.39
N ASP A 63 -19.41 -7.81 -17.62
CA ASP A 63 -20.16 -9.02 -17.25
C ASP A 63 -19.91 -9.46 -15.80
N GLY A 64 -19.06 -8.73 -15.05
CA GLY A 64 -18.76 -8.98 -13.64
C GLY A 64 -17.98 -10.27 -13.37
N LYS A 65 -17.57 -11.03 -14.40
CA LYS A 65 -16.90 -12.33 -14.25
C LYS A 65 -15.46 -12.22 -13.78
N ARG A 66 -14.80 -11.09 -14.03
CA ARG A 66 -13.41 -10.83 -13.60
C ARG A 66 -13.37 -9.55 -12.80
N ARG A 67 -12.63 -9.59 -11.69
CA ARG A 67 -12.33 -8.47 -10.81
C ARG A 67 -10.83 -8.43 -10.60
N TRP A 68 -10.25 -7.24 -10.59
CA TRP A 68 -8.82 -7.05 -10.36
C TRP A 68 -8.56 -5.71 -9.67
N VAL A 69 -7.35 -5.59 -9.14
CA VAL A 69 -6.84 -4.41 -8.48
C VAL A 69 -5.60 -3.91 -9.22
N ILE A 70 -5.44 -2.60 -9.28
CA ILE A 70 -4.24 -1.90 -9.71
C ILE A 70 -3.70 -1.17 -8.49
N TYR A 71 -2.54 -1.61 -8.01
CA TYR A 71 -1.91 -1.06 -6.82
C TYR A 71 -1.32 0.31 -7.07
N ASN A 72 -1.39 1.16 -6.05
CA ASN A 72 -0.67 2.43 -6.03
C ASN A 72 0.73 2.25 -5.46
N GLY A 73 1.68 1.86 -6.32
CA GLY A 73 3.09 1.64 -5.95
C GLY A 73 3.47 0.17 -5.95
N GLU A 74 4.06 -0.28 -4.84
CA GLU A 74 4.54 -1.66 -4.68
C GLU A 74 3.37 -2.66 -4.74
N VAL A 75 3.56 -3.72 -5.53
CA VAL A 75 2.56 -4.75 -5.75
C VAL A 75 2.66 -5.77 -4.63
N GLU A 76 1.84 -5.58 -3.59
CA GLU A 76 1.77 -6.48 -2.44
C GLU A 76 0.31 -6.84 -2.15
N ALA A 77 0.00 -8.13 -2.12
CA ALA A 77 -1.38 -8.63 -2.04
C ALA A 77 -2.10 -8.22 -0.75
N SER A 78 -1.35 -8.15 0.34
CA SER A 78 -1.89 -7.77 1.66
C SER A 78 -2.25 -6.28 1.78
N ARG A 79 -1.93 -5.44 0.79
CA ARG A 79 -2.32 -4.02 0.77
C ARG A 79 -3.80 -3.78 0.52
N VAL A 80 -4.52 -4.78 0.01
CA VAL A 80 -5.96 -4.67 -0.23
C VAL A 80 -6.69 -4.63 1.11
N SER A 81 -7.43 -3.56 1.36
CA SER A 81 -8.23 -3.44 2.58
C SER A 81 -9.29 -4.56 2.72
N PRO A 82 -9.74 -4.90 3.94
CA PRO A 82 -10.64 -6.03 4.18
C PRO A 82 -11.97 -5.92 3.41
N ASP A 83 -12.52 -4.70 3.30
CA ASP A 83 -13.76 -4.42 2.61
C ASP A 83 -13.66 -4.81 1.13
N TRP A 84 -12.58 -4.38 0.49
CA TRP A 84 -12.30 -4.64 -0.92
C TRP A 84 -11.82 -6.07 -1.17
N HIS A 85 -11.14 -6.70 -0.21
CA HIS A 85 -10.66 -8.09 -0.32
C HIS A 85 -11.82 -9.06 -0.57
N GLY A 86 -12.89 -9.00 0.24
CA GLY A 86 -14.03 -9.91 0.03
C GLY A 86 -14.77 -9.65 -1.29
N TRP A 87 -14.80 -8.40 -1.77
CA TRP A 87 -15.39 -8.11 -3.08
C TRP A 87 -14.50 -8.66 -4.21
N LEU A 88 -13.19 -8.45 -4.13
CA LEU A 88 -12.22 -8.92 -5.11
C LEU A 88 -12.26 -10.46 -5.24
N HIS A 89 -12.45 -11.16 -4.12
CA HIS A 89 -12.52 -12.62 -4.04
C HIS A 89 -13.93 -13.21 -4.18
N PHE A 90 -14.90 -12.43 -4.70
CA PHE A 90 -16.27 -12.88 -4.94
C PHE A 90 -17.02 -13.39 -3.68
N THR A 91 -16.56 -13.04 -2.48
CA THR A 91 -17.27 -13.33 -1.23
C THR A 91 -18.58 -12.55 -1.15
N TRP A 92 -18.60 -11.32 -1.66
CA TRP A 92 -19.81 -10.50 -1.81
C TRP A 92 -19.96 -9.95 -3.23
N LYS A 93 -21.22 -9.76 -3.64
CA LYS A 93 -21.56 -9.26 -4.96
C LYS A 93 -21.32 -7.76 -5.09
N GLU A 94 -21.73 -7.00 -4.07
CA GLU A 94 -21.72 -5.53 -4.04
C GLU A 94 -20.35 -5.01 -3.59
N PRO A 95 -19.81 -3.95 -4.23
CA PRO A 95 -18.56 -3.34 -3.80
C PRO A 95 -18.74 -2.48 -2.54
N PRO A 96 -17.66 -2.20 -1.79
CA PRO A 96 -17.70 -1.34 -0.62
C PRO A 96 -18.21 0.07 -0.92
N THR A 97 -18.06 0.56 -2.16
CA THR A 97 -18.59 1.85 -2.61
C THR A 97 -20.12 1.91 -2.65
N ALA A 98 -20.79 0.78 -2.92
CA ALA A 98 -22.24 0.69 -2.93
C ALA A 98 -22.79 0.28 -1.55
N LYS A 99 -22.09 -0.61 -0.86
CA LYS A 99 -22.49 -1.13 0.44
C LYS A 99 -21.27 -1.28 1.36
N PRO A 100 -20.91 -0.22 2.11
CA PRO A 100 -19.77 -0.27 3.01
C PRO A 100 -20.03 -1.22 4.17
N LEU A 101 -18.97 -1.88 4.65
CA LEU A 101 -19.06 -2.72 5.84
C LEU A 101 -19.21 -1.86 7.10
N ALA A 102 -20.01 -2.33 8.04
CA ALA A 102 -20.25 -1.62 9.29
C ALA A 102 -19.03 -1.76 10.22
N ARG A 103 -18.27 -0.67 10.37
CA ARG A 103 -17.11 -0.60 11.25
C ARG A 103 -17.50 -0.59 12.73
N LYS A 104 -16.76 -1.33 13.55
CA LYS A 104 -16.86 -1.31 15.02
C LYS A 104 -15.80 -0.41 15.63
N SER A 105 -16.07 0.10 16.82
CA SER A 105 -15.17 1.03 17.54
C SER A 105 -13.83 0.42 17.93
N TRP A 106 -13.73 -0.91 18.01
CA TRP A 106 -12.51 -1.64 18.37
C TRP A 106 -11.71 -2.09 17.14
N GLU A 107 -12.22 -1.87 15.92
CA GLU A 107 -11.49 -2.22 14.71
C GLU A 107 -10.28 -1.31 14.53
N LYS A 108 -9.17 -1.91 14.13
CA LYS A 108 -7.95 -1.18 13.78
C LYS A 108 -7.97 -0.80 12.29
N PRO A 109 -7.28 0.29 11.91
CA PRO A 109 -6.97 0.55 10.51
C PRO A 109 -6.26 -0.63 9.86
N HIS A 110 -6.44 -0.79 8.56
CA HIS A 110 -5.77 -1.84 7.81
C HIS A 110 -4.26 -1.57 7.72
N GLU A 111 -3.47 -2.61 7.97
CA GLU A 111 -2.02 -2.60 7.79
C GLU A 111 -1.62 -3.74 6.86
N GLU A 112 -0.69 -3.47 5.95
CA GLU A 112 -0.12 -4.48 5.05
C GLU A 112 0.75 -5.50 5.82
N ASN A 113 1.10 -6.60 5.17
CA ASN A 113 1.98 -7.59 5.78
C ASN A 113 3.42 -7.08 5.86
N LEU A 114 3.86 -6.77 7.08
CA LEU A 114 5.21 -6.27 7.35
C LEU A 114 6.27 -7.38 7.51
N THR A 115 5.94 -8.62 7.20
CA THR A 115 6.89 -9.74 7.30
C THR A 115 8.15 -9.48 6.45
N GLY A 116 9.33 -9.79 7.00
CA GLY A 116 10.60 -9.53 6.32
C GLY A 116 11.09 -8.09 6.40
N THR A 117 10.27 -7.15 6.90
CA THR A 117 10.67 -5.75 7.12
C THR A 117 11.25 -5.54 8.54
N PRO A 118 11.90 -4.39 8.81
CA PRO A 118 12.27 -4.00 10.16
C PRO A 118 11.08 -3.85 11.13
N LEU A 119 9.88 -3.60 10.60
CA LEU A 119 8.65 -3.41 11.38
C LEU A 119 7.88 -4.73 11.63
N ALA A 120 8.42 -5.87 11.20
CA ALA A 120 7.80 -7.17 11.44
C ALA A 120 7.55 -7.43 12.93
N TYR A 121 6.40 -8.01 13.26
CA TYR A 121 6.05 -8.37 14.63
C TYR A 121 7.10 -9.32 15.24
N ALA A 122 7.59 -8.94 16.42
CA ALA A 122 8.50 -9.76 17.23
C ALA A 122 7.78 -10.24 18.50
N PRO A 123 7.58 -11.55 18.67
CA PRO A 123 6.89 -12.11 19.83
C PRO A 123 7.68 -11.90 21.13
N ALA A 124 7.00 -12.08 22.26
CA ALA A 124 7.63 -12.13 23.58
C ALA A 124 8.78 -13.16 23.60
N GLY A 125 9.94 -12.77 24.15
CA GLY A 125 11.14 -13.58 24.18
C GLY A 125 11.96 -13.62 22.88
N SER A 126 11.51 -12.98 21.79
CA SER A 126 12.31 -12.86 20.57
C SER A 126 13.55 -11.98 20.79
N LEU A 127 14.71 -12.45 20.32
CA LEU A 127 15.96 -11.67 20.30
C LEU A 127 15.86 -10.38 19.47
N ARG A 128 14.87 -10.28 18.57
CA ARG A 128 14.62 -9.08 17.75
C ARG A 128 13.98 -7.94 18.54
N ARG A 129 13.48 -8.19 19.75
CA ARG A 129 12.88 -7.12 20.56
C ARG A 129 13.96 -6.21 21.15
N PRO A 130 13.77 -4.88 21.13
CA PRO A 130 14.70 -3.95 21.76
C PRO A 130 14.74 -4.10 23.28
N LYS A 131 13.65 -4.60 23.87
CA LYS A 131 13.55 -4.92 25.30
C LYS A 131 13.25 -6.42 25.43
N PRO A 132 14.24 -7.24 25.84
CA PRO A 132 14.01 -8.63 26.17
C PRO A 132 12.93 -8.77 27.24
N VAL A 133 12.18 -9.87 27.20
CA VAL A 133 11.22 -10.18 28.27
C VAL A 133 12.02 -10.73 29.44
N GLU A 134 11.87 -10.13 30.61
CA GLU A 134 12.46 -10.64 31.85
C GLU A 134 11.87 -12.00 32.19
N ARG A 135 12.73 -12.98 32.46
CA ARG A 135 12.32 -14.26 33.04
C ARG A 135 12.05 -14.02 34.52
N ALA A 136 10.84 -14.33 34.96
CA ALA A 136 10.43 -14.28 36.37
C ALA A 136 10.01 -15.67 36.89
N ASP A 137 10.32 -16.72 36.14
CA ASP A 137 10.08 -18.12 36.50
C ASP A 137 11.00 -18.61 37.64
N TYR A 138 12.12 -17.93 37.84
CA TYR A 138 13.09 -18.27 38.87
C TYR A 138 13.87 -17.03 39.32
N GLU A 139 14.01 -16.85 40.64
CA GLU A 139 14.92 -15.88 41.23
C GLU A 139 16.25 -16.57 41.54
N ALA A 140 17.31 -16.18 40.83
CA ALA A 140 18.65 -16.70 41.09
C ALA A 140 19.20 -16.13 42.40
N TRP A 141 19.72 -17.00 43.27
CA TRP A 141 20.40 -16.57 44.47
C TRP A 141 21.64 -15.73 44.12
N GLN A 142 21.73 -14.53 44.70
CA GLN A 142 22.87 -13.62 44.55
C GLN A 142 23.61 -13.49 45.89
N PRO A 143 24.87 -13.98 46.01
CA PRO A 143 25.68 -13.76 47.21
C PRO A 143 26.08 -12.29 47.37
N GLU A 144 26.25 -11.87 48.62
CA GLU A 144 26.86 -10.58 49.01
C GLU A 144 28.39 -10.60 48.85
#